data_AF-A0A3D9H6D6-F1
#
_entry.id   AF-A0A3D9H6D6-F1
#
_cell.length_a   1.000
_cell.length_b   1.000
_cell.length_c   1.000
_cell.angle_alpha   90.00
_cell.angle_beta   90.00
_cell.angle_gamma   90.00
#
_symmetry.space_group_name_H-M   'P 1'
#
loop_
_entity.id
_entity.type
_entity.pdbx_description
1 polymer ?
#
loop_
_entity_poly.entity_id
_entity_poly.type
_entity_poly.pdbx_seq_one_letter_code
_entity_poly.pdbx_strand_id
1 'polypeptide(L)'
;MTKIYSYIDKEGIPFKKLAEFSIRVQKDDILNRLNIESDETTDKIINKGELIISTHHQPDVKAPNFPNKFKLTREAQEEIAINWLKDTTGYIVAEFKTLFELPELNGKPFLLQVERGIRNYFLVLATQTINGDMIVREKYHNRHGFLQENFIKTFGQITKINGTLGINGKINGFGNLTEVGGDLWFSNHVYQENLETIYPLKIVYGDFNLKNTHASLSSLEEVGGNLNLRKTTCHNISSLKRVGGNVLLSKSQLSNFDFSKVEINGKIKTYNDKFNEGKLTTPNY
;
A
#
# COMPACT_ATOMS: atom_id res chain seq x y z
N MET A 1 -28.80 -4.72 12.59
CA MET A 1 -27.57 -5.19 11.92
C MET A 1 -27.49 -4.72 10.47
N THR A 2 -28.51 -4.98 9.63
CA THR A 2 -28.54 -4.67 8.18
C THR A 2 -28.22 -3.21 7.81
N LYS A 3 -28.71 -2.22 8.58
CA LYS A 3 -28.40 -0.79 8.32
C LYS A 3 -26.93 -0.41 8.58
N ILE A 4 -26.25 -1.10 9.50
CA ILE A 4 -24.85 -0.82 9.82
C ILE A 4 -23.93 -1.55 8.83
N TYR A 5 -24.26 -2.78 8.45
CA TYR A 5 -23.50 -3.49 7.40
C TYR A 5 -23.57 -2.75 6.08
N SER A 6 -24.77 -2.32 5.67
CA SER A 6 -24.94 -1.48 4.49
C SER A 6 -24.15 -0.16 4.57
N TYR A 7 -23.97 0.40 5.78
CA TYR A 7 -23.08 1.56 5.97
C TYR A 7 -21.61 1.18 5.80
N ILE A 8 -21.15 0.06 6.39
CA ILE A 8 -19.78 -0.41 6.26
C ILE A 8 -19.45 -0.75 4.81
N ASP A 9 -20.34 -1.44 4.09
CA ASP A 9 -20.13 -1.80 2.69
C ASP A 9 -19.96 -0.56 1.80
N LYS A 10 -20.67 0.52 2.13
CA LYS A 10 -20.62 1.78 1.40
C LYS A 10 -19.43 2.65 1.79
N GLU A 11 -19.18 2.81 3.08
CA GLU A 11 -18.27 3.84 3.61
C GLU A 11 -16.96 3.27 4.17
N GLY A 12 -16.93 1.97 4.50
CA GLY A 12 -15.91 1.33 5.31
C GLY A 12 -16.20 1.41 6.81
N ILE A 13 -15.36 0.76 7.60
CA ILE A 13 -15.36 0.83 9.06
C ILE A 13 -14.62 2.11 9.48
N PRO A 14 -15.30 3.14 10.00
CA PRO A 14 -14.64 4.35 10.45
C PRO A 14 -13.84 4.06 11.71
N PHE A 15 -12.64 4.62 11.80
CA PHE A 15 -11.83 4.55 13.00
C PHE A 15 -11.14 5.87 13.29
N LYS A 16 -10.78 6.08 14.55
CA LYS A 16 -9.95 7.19 14.99
C LYS A 16 -8.67 6.67 15.60
N LYS A 17 -7.60 7.42 15.42
CA LYS A 17 -6.36 7.25 16.18
C LYS A 17 -6.60 7.90 17.55
N LEU A 18 -6.69 7.10 18.60
CA LEU A 18 -6.75 7.55 19.97
C LEU A 18 -5.36 8.04 20.38
N ALA A 19 -5.34 9.16 21.10
CA ALA A 19 -4.20 9.55 21.90
C ALA A 19 -4.39 8.90 23.28
N GLU A 20 -3.41 8.13 23.74
CA GLU A 20 -3.38 7.63 25.11
C GLU A 20 -2.34 8.40 25.92
N PHE A 21 -2.67 8.68 27.17
CA PHE A 21 -1.79 9.29 28.16
C PHE A 21 -1.88 8.46 29.44
N SER A 22 -0.73 8.07 29.99
CA SER A 22 -0.64 7.37 31.27
C SER A 22 0.10 8.23 32.28
N ILE A 23 -0.43 8.29 33.50
CA ILE A 23 0.20 8.90 34.67
C ILE A 23 0.41 7.79 35.69
N ARG A 24 1.58 7.73 36.30
CA ARG A 24 1.87 6.84 37.45
C ARG A 24 2.39 7.70 38.60
N VAL A 25 2.25 7.21 39.83
CA VAL A 25 2.58 7.96 41.06
C VAL A 25 3.38 7.08 42.02
N GLN A 26 4.66 7.42 42.15
CA GLN A 26 5.66 7.21 43.22
C GLN A 26 5.36 7.92 44.50
N LYS A 27 5.31 7.20 45.60
CA LYS A 27 5.48 7.78 46.92
C LYS A 27 6.93 7.57 47.36
N ASP A 28 7.67 8.66 47.59
CA ASP A 28 8.91 8.67 48.37
C ASP A 28 9.03 9.97 49.20
N ASP A 29 9.59 9.84 50.40
CA ASP A 29 9.28 10.64 51.60
C ASP A 29 9.89 12.06 51.70
N ILE A 30 10.58 12.63 50.70
CA ILE A 30 11.32 13.90 50.95
C ILE A 30 11.09 15.06 49.96
N LEU A 31 10.61 14.90 48.73
CA LEU A 31 10.06 16.01 47.93
C LEU A 31 9.49 15.50 46.60
N ASN A 32 8.18 15.69 46.39
CA ASN A 32 7.50 15.38 45.13
C ASN A 32 8.03 16.30 44.02
N ARG A 33 8.92 15.81 43.14
CA ARG A 33 9.21 16.47 41.86
C ARG A 33 8.67 15.63 40.71
N LEU A 34 7.80 16.25 39.91
CA LEU A 34 7.26 15.73 38.66
C LEU A 34 8.26 16.04 37.53
N ASN A 35 9.10 15.07 37.18
CA ASN A 35 9.93 15.17 35.96
C ASN A 35 9.25 14.39 34.83
N ILE A 36 9.10 15.06 33.69
CA ILE A 36 8.46 14.54 32.47
C ILE A 36 9.56 14.33 31.44
N GLU A 37 10.00 13.08 31.23
CA GLU A 37 10.97 12.72 30.20
C GLU A 37 10.49 11.48 29.43
N SER A 38 10.82 11.43 28.13
CA SER A 38 10.40 10.41 27.18
C SER A 38 11.60 9.55 26.78
N ASP A 39 11.63 8.26 27.13
CA ASP A 39 12.68 7.35 26.68
C ASP A 39 12.16 5.93 26.37
N GLU A 40 12.55 5.40 25.21
CA GLU A 40 12.27 4.05 24.71
C GLU A 40 13.57 3.24 24.83
N THR A 41 13.78 2.56 25.95
CA THR A 41 14.52 1.29 26.11
C THR A 41 14.87 1.11 27.59
N THR A 42 14.65 -0.07 28.18
CA THR A 42 15.60 -0.71 29.11
C THR A 42 15.07 -2.06 29.58
N ASP A 43 15.81 -3.12 29.29
CA ASP A 43 15.73 -4.40 30.01
C ASP A 43 16.35 -4.24 31.41
N LYS A 44 15.59 -3.77 32.41
CA LYS A 44 16.05 -3.70 33.81
C LYS A 44 14.98 -4.08 34.83
N ILE A 45 15.41 -4.78 35.90
CA ILE A 45 14.64 -5.03 37.13
C ILE A 45 14.55 -3.73 37.94
N ILE A 46 13.32 -3.37 38.35
CA ILE A 46 12.93 -2.15 39.07
C ILE A 46 13.03 -2.40 40.60
N ASN A 47 13.57 -1.45 41.36
CA ASN A 47 13.73 -1.53 42.81
C ASN A 47 12.60 -0.83 43.59
N LYS A 48 12.43 -1.20 44.87
CA LYS A 48 11.40 -0.63 45.78
C LYS A 48 11.62 0.88 46.00
N GLY A 49 10.63 1.69 45.61
CA GLY A 49 10.60 3.16 45.77
C GLY A 49 10.44 3.96 44.46
N GLU A 50 10.73 3.36 43.31
CA GLU A 50 11.01 4.12 42.07
C GLU A 50 9.80 4.62 41.27
N LEU A 51 9.43 5.91 41.32
CA LEU A 51 8.34 6.52 40.51
C LEU A 51 8.52 6.33 39.01
N ILE A 52 7.83 5.36 38.42
CA ILE A 52 7.84 5.16 36.97
C ILE A 52 6.68 5.92 36.35
N ILE A 53 6.88 7.07 35.70
CA ILE A 53 5.90 7.61 34.73
C ILE A 53 6.40 7.21 33.35
N SER A 54 5.85 6.11 32.83
CA SER A 54 6.08 5.69 31.45
C SER A 54 4.90 6.13 30.62
N THR A 55 5.15 7.05 29.70
CA THR A 55 4.55 6.98 28.36
C THR A 55 5.49 6.06 27.59
N HIS A 56 5.03 4.94 27.04
CA HIS A 56 5.46 4.40 25.73
C HIS A 56 5.03 2.95 25.51
N HIS A 57 4.20 2.74 24.48
CA HIS A 57 4.53 1.91 23.32
C HIS A 57 3.56 2.25 22.17
N GLN A 58 4.06 2.77 21.05
CA GLN A 58 3.29 3.10 19.84
C GLN A 58 2.82 1.82 19.08
N PRO A 59 1.82 1.85 18.17
CA PRO A 59 1.35 2.98 17.36
C PRO A 59 -0.16 3.25 17.46
N ASP A 60 -0.63 4.47 17.12
CA ASP A 60 -2.02 4.78 16.78
C ASP A 60 -3.07 3.83 17.41
N VAL A 61 -3.46 3.97 18.69
CA VAL A 61 -4.50 3.09 19.23
C VAL A 61 -5.78 3.36 18.44
N LYS A 62 -6.14 2.46 17.53
CA LYS A 62 -7.27 2.67 16.62
C LYS A 62 -8.52 2.11 17.27
N ALA A 63 -9.49 2.98 17.50
CA ALA A 63 -10.81 2.57 17.95
C ALA A 63 -11.82 2.83 16.84
N PRO A 64 -12.83 1.95 16.67
CA PRO A 64 -13.92 2.24 15.77
C PRO A 64 -14.62 3.53 16.21
N ASN A 65 -15.12 4.29 15.23
CA ASN A 65 -15.70 5.61 15.44
C ASN A 65 -16.95 5.77 14.58
N PHE A 66 -17.90 4.86 14.74
CA PHE A 66 -19.15 4.89 13.99
C PHE A 66 -19.97 6.15 14.31
N PRO A 67 -20.73 6.68 13.33
CA PRO A 67 -21.58 7.85 13.54
C PRO A 67 -22.54 7.70 14.72
N ASN A 68 -22.66 8.76 15.54
CA ASN A 68 -23.50 8.78 16.75
C ASN A 68 -24.97 8.38 16.52
N LYS A 69 -25.49 8.52 15.29
CA LYS A 69 -26.84 8.07 14.90
C LYS A 69 -27.09 6.58 15.18
N PHE A 70 -26.03 5.77 15.25
CA PHE A 70 -26.13 4.34 15.54
C PHE A 70 -26.21 4.02 17.04
N LYS A 71 -25.88 4.99 17.93
CA LYS A 71 -25.98 4.85 19.40
C LYS A 71 -25.31 3.58 19.95
N LEU A 72 -24.08 3.30 19.51
CA LEU A 72 -23.32 2.10 19.89
C LEU A 72 -22.27 2.42 20.96
N THR A 73 -22.11 1.53 21.94
CA THR A 73 -20.92 1.55 22.83
C THR A 73 -19.66 1.19 22.04
N ARG A 74 -18.49 1.37 22.64
CA ARG A 74 -17.22 1.00 21.98
C ARG A 74 -17.14 -0.50 21.72
N GLU A 75 -17.50 -1.32 22.71
CA GLU A 75 -17.48 -2.78 22.59
C GLU A 75 -18.41 -3.25 21.48
N ALA A 76 -19.61 -2.68 21.40
CA ALA A 76 -20.57 -3.00 20.34
C ALA A 76 -20.05 -2.62 18.95
N GLN A 77 -19.31 -1.51 18.82
CA GLN A 77 -18.69 -1.12 17.55
C GLN A 77 -17.58 -2.09 17.13
N GLU A 78 -16.75 -2.53 18.08
CA GLU A 78 -15.67 -3.50 17.83
C GLU A 78 -16.26 -4.85 17.40
N GLU A 79 -17.25 -5.35 18.14
CA GLU A 79 -17.95 -6.60 17.82
C GLU A 79 -18.58 -6.56 16.43
N ILE A 80 -19.27 -5.46 16.08
CA ILE A 80 -19.91 -5.29 14.77
C ILE A 80 -18.88 -5.30 13.64
N ALA A 81 -17.74 -4.64 13.82
CA ALA A 81 -16.67 -4.61 12.82
C ALA A 81 -16.05 -6.00 12.59
N ILE A 82 -15.80 -6.74 13.67
CA ILE A 82 -15.27 -8.11 13.63
C ILE A 82 -16.28 -9.06 12.96
N ASN A 83 -17.54 -9.00 13.39
CA ASN A 83 -18.61 -9.83 12.83
C ASN A 83 -18.83 -9.51 11.34
N TRP A 84 -18.77 -8.23 10.95
CA TRP A 84 -18.86 -7.86 9.55
C TRP A 84 -17.73 -8.47 8.72
N LEU A 85 -16.49 -8.45 9.21
CA LEU A 85 -15.36 -9.09 8.51
C LEU A 85 -15.61 -10.58 8.36
N LYS A 86 -16.01 -11.25 9.45
CA LYS A 86 -16.30 -12.67 9.47
C LYS A 86 -17.43 -13.04 8.52
N ASP A 87 -18.53 -12.30 8.52
CA ASP A 87 -19.69 -12.63 7.70
C ASP A 87 -19.42 -12.33 6.21
N THR A 88 -18.63 -11.30 5.92
CA THR A 88 -18.29 -10.90 4.54
C THR A 88 -17.19 -11.76 3.93
N THR A 89 -16.18 -12.11 4.73
CA THR A 89 -14.96 -12.77 4.24
C THR A 89 -14.77 -14.16 4.81
N GLY A 90 -15.52 -14.59 5.81
CA GLY A 90 -15.26 -15.84 6.56
C GLY A 90 -14.02 -15.80 7.44
N TYR A 91 -13.26 -14.69 7.47
CA TYR A 91 -12.05 -14.56 8.27
C TYR A 91 -12.38 -14.14 9.71
N ILE A 92 -11.84 -14.86 10.69
CA ILE A 92 -12.15 -14.65 12.10
C ILE A 92 -10.95 -13.99 12.77
N VAL A 93 -11.20 -12.88 13.46
CA VAL A 93 -10.24 -12.24 14.36
C VAL A 93 -10.82 -12.15 15.77
N ALA A 94 -9.95 -12.19 16.77
CA ALA A 94 -10.36 -12.05 18.18
C ALA A 94 -10.55 -10.59 18.60
N GLU A 95 -9.79 -9.67 17.99
CA GLU A 95 -9.74 -8.27 18.41
C GLU A 95 -9.78 -7.31 17.22
N PHE A 96 -10.37 -6.13 17.42
CA PHE A 96 -10.50 -5.09 16.40
C PHE A 96 -9.14 -4.61 15.88
N LYS A 97 -8.12 -4.54 16.76
CA LYS A 97 -6.78 -4.07 16.40
C LYS A 97 -6.11 -4.96 15.34
N THR A 98 -6.46 -6.25 15.31
CA THR A 98 -5.92 -7.20 14.34
C THR A 98 -6.33 -6.84 12.91
N LEU A 99 -7.44 -6.13 12.69
CA LEU A 99 -7.89 -5.70 11.37
C LEU A 99 -6.87 -4.84 10.61
N PHE A 100 -5.94 -4.18 11.31
CA PHE A 100 -4.91 -3.33 10.72
C PHE A 100 -3.63 -4.08 10.34
N GLU A 101 -3.53 -5.35 10.74
CA GLU A 101 -2.32 -6.17 10.65
C GLU A 101 -2.47 -7.32 9.65
N LEU A 102 -3.54 -7.30 8.84
CA LEU A 102 -3.88 -8.35 7.88
C LEU A 102 -3.46 -7.95 6.46
N PRO A 103 -2.25 -8.33 6.01
CA PRO A 103 -1.79 -8.02 4.64
C PRO A 103 -2.58 -8.81 3.58
N GLU A 104 -3.17 -9.95 3.93
CA GLU A 104 -3.98 -10.79 3.07
C GLU A 104 -4.96 -11.63 3.92
N LEU A 105 -6.21 -11.82 3.46
CA LEU A 105 -7.21 -12.63 4.16
C LEU A 105 -7.33 -14.04 3.53
N ASN A 106 -6.25 -14.82 3.49
CA ASN A 106 -6.22 -16.15 2.87
C ASN A 106 -6.74 -16.16 1.40
N GLY A 107 -6.16 -15.31 0.55
CA GLY A 107 -6.60 -15.15 -0.86
C GLY A 107 -7.90 -14.36 -1.03
N LYS A 108 -8.47 -13.80 0.04
CA LYS A 108 -9.66 -12.91 0.01
C LYS A 108 -9.25 -11.43 0.08
N PRO A 109 -10.13 -10.50 -0.32
CA PRO A 109 -9.91 -9.06 -0.24
C PRO A 109 -9.33 -8.61 1.10
N PHE A 110 -8.19 -7.92 1.10
CA PHE A 110 -7.59 -7.36 2.31
C PHE A 110 -8.24 -6.02 2.69
N LEU A 111 -7.93 -5.50 3.88
CA LEU A 111 -8.43 -4.20 4.31
C LEU A 111 -7.46 -3.08 3.92
N LEU A 112 -7.98 -2.06 3.24
CA LEU A 112 -7.29 -0.82 2.92
C LEU A 112 -7.56 0.22 4.00
N GLN A 113 -6.50 0.83 4.51
CA GLN A 113 -6.62 2.04 5.31
C GLN A 113 -6.77 3.25 4.38
N VAL A 114 -7.97 3.86 4.38
CA VAL A 114 -8.30 5.01 3.55
C VAL A 114 -8.45 6.25 4.44
N GLU A 115 -7.78 7.34 4.08
CA GLU A 115 -7.98 8.67 4.69
C GLU A 115 -8.86 9.52 3.77
N ARG A 116 -10.00 9.99 4.27
CA ARG A 116 -10.98 10.82 3.55
C ARG A 116 -11.06 12.21 4.18
N GLY A 117 -10.05 13.03 3.95
CA GLY A 117 -9.89 14.34 4.58
C GLY A 117 -9.17 14.27 5.93
N ILE A 118 -9.06 15.41 6.62
CA ILE A 118 -8.22 15.54 7.81
C ILE A 118 -8.73 14.64 8.94
N ARG A 119 -7.89 13.66 9.36
CA ARG A 119 -8.15 12.76 10.49
C ARG A 119 -9.40 11.88 10.36
N ASN A 120 -9.88 11.68 9.14
CA ASN A 120 -11.07 10.87 8.88
C ASN A 120 -10.65 9.56 8.21
N TYR A 121 -10.57 8.49 8.99
CA TYR A 121 -9.98 7.23 8.54
C TYR A 121 -11.00 6.10 8.50
N PHE A 122 -10.85 5.24 7.49
CA PHE A 122 -11.70 4.09 7.27
C PHE A 122 -10.87 2.85 6.97
N LEU A 123 -11.34 1.70 7.43
CA LEU A 123 -10.95 0.41 6.88
C LEU A 123 -11.98 0.02 5.82
N VAL A 124 -11.54 -0.13 4.58
CA VAL A 124 -12.39 -0.49 3.44
C VAL A 124 -11.92 -1.83 2.90
N LEU A 125 -12.85 -2.72 2.59
CA LEU A 125 -12.49 -3.97 1.91
C LEU A 125 -11.97 -3.66 0.50
N ALA A 126 -10.81 -4.22 0.14
CA ALA A 126 -10.23 -4.12 -1.19
C ALA A 126 -11.04 -4.94 -2.20
N THR A 127 -12.21 -4.42 -2.62
CA THR A 127 -13.06 -5.08 -3.61
C THR A 127 -12.37 -5.17 -4.98
N GLN A 128 -12.99 -5.86 -5.93
CA GLN A 128 -12.46 -6.02 -7.28
C GLN A 128 -12.22 -4.68 -8.01
N THR A 129 -12.92 -3.60 -7.63
CA THR A 129 -12.73 -2.27 -8.20
C THR A 129 -12.45 -1.25 -7.11
N ILE A 130 -11.36 -0.50 -7.25
CA ILE A 130 -11.03 0.62 -6.37
C ILE A 130 -11.38 1.94 -7.06
N ASN A 131 -12.23 2.73 -6.42
CA ASN A 131 -12.57 4.08 -6.88
C ASN A 131 -11.57 5.09 -6.30
N GLY A 132 -10.96 5.90 -7.18
CA GLY A 132 -9.95 6.89 -6.81
C GLY A 132 -8.52 6.37 -6.91
N ASP A 133 -7.59 7.16 -6.39
CA ASP A 133 -6.17 6.86 -6.44
C ASP A 133 -5.76 5.88 -5.33
N MET A 134 -4.81 5.00 -5.64
CA MET A 134 -4.18 4.09 -4.69
C MET A 134 -2.68 4.34 -4.68
N ILE A 135 -2.11 4.58 -3.49
CA ILE A 135 -0.66 4.72 -3.33
C ILE A 135 -0.18 3.71 -2.29
N VAL A 136 0.63 2.76 -2.74
CA VAL A 136 1.35 1.81 -1.88
C VAL A 136 2.61 2.52 -1.38
N ARG A 137 2.80 2.61 -0.07
CA ARG A 137 3.95 3.32 0.52
C ARG A 137 4.71 2.42 1.47
N GLU A 138 6.02 2.42 1.33
CA GLU A 138 6.94 2.03 2.38
C GLU A 138 6.84 3.02 3.54
N LYS A 139 7.00 2.51 4.76
CA LYS A 139 7.02 3.33 5.98
C LYS A 139 8.43 3.30 6.55
N TYR A 140 9.14 4.41 6.46
CA TYR A 140 10.39 4.57 7.19
C TYR A 140 10.09 4.88 8.66
N HIS A 141 10.61 4.07 9.56
CA HIS A 141 10.47 4.27 11.01
C HIS A 141 11.69 5.01 11.51
N ASN A 142 11.68 6.33 11.33
CA ASN A 142 12.83 7.21 11.61
C ASN A 142 13.42 7.02 13.02
N ARG A 143 12.58 6.67 14.01
CA ARG A 143 12.98 6.46 15.41
C ARG A 143 13.72 5.14 15.64
N HIS A 144 13.45 4.13 14.83
CA HIS A 144 13.99 2.78 15.00
C HIS A 144 15.00 2.41 13.90
N GLY A 145 15.26 3.33 12.96
CA GLY A 145 16.30 3.18 11.94
C GLY A 145 16.03 2.09 10.91
N PHE A 146 14.79 1.62 10.76
CA PHE A 146 14.44 0.59 9.77
C PHE A 146 13.34 1.04 8.80
N LEU A 147 13.44 0.54 7.58
CA LEU A 147 12.41 0.67 6.56
C LEU A 147 11.46 -0.52 6.67
N GLN A 148 10.19 -0.24 6.91
CA GLN A 148 9.16 -1.26 6.76
C GLN A 148 8.79 -1.37 5.30
N GLU A 149 9.14 -2.51 4.69
CA GLU A 149 8.71 -2.86 3.35
C GLU A 149 7.18 -2.85 3.24
N ASN A 150 6.67 -2.70 2.03
CA ASN A 150 5.25 -2.78 1.74
C ASN A 150 4.63 -4.05 2.35
N PHE A 151 3.53 -3.86 3.09
CA PHE A 151 2.75 -4.96 3.66
C PHE A 151 2.06 -5.79 2.57
N ILE A 152 1.70 -5.17 1.44
CA ILE A 152 1.08 -5.87 0.32
C ILE A 152 2.15 -6.26 -0.71
N LYS A 153 2.22 -7.56 -1.02
CA LYS A 153 3.12 -8.11 -2.04
C LYS A 153 2.44 -8.26 -3.41
N THR A 154 1.11 -8.26 -3.46
CA THR A 154 0.31 -8.26 -4.69
C THR A 154 -0.98 -7.45 -4.50
N PHE A 155 -1.72 -7.15 -5.58
CA PHE A 155 -3.06 -6.53 -5.48
C PHE A 155 -4.19 -7.54 -5.25
N GLY A 156 -3.87 -8.84 -5.10
CA GLY A 156 -4.85 -9.88 -4.82
C GLY A 156 -5.99 -9.90 -5.84
N GLN A 157 -7.23 -9.76 -5.34
CA GLN A 157 -8.44 -9.81 -6.16
C GLN A 157 -8.81 -8.47 -6.83
N ILE A 158 -8.05 -7.39 -6.62
CA ILE A 158 -8.33 -6.11 -7.30
C ILE A 158 -8.10 -6.32 -8.78
N THR A 159 -9.13 -6.08 -9.59
CA THR A 159 -9.10 -6.20 -11.05
C THR A 159 -8.96 -4.85 -11.75
N LYS A 160 -9.41 -3.76 -11.09
CA LYS A 160 -9.45 -2.42 -11.66
C LYS A 160 -9.23 -1.35 -10.60
N ILE A 161 -8.45 -0.33 -10.95
CA ILE A 161 -8.31 0.91 -10.19
C ILE A 161 -8.77 2.05 -11.10
N ASN A 162 -9.79 2.81 -10.71
CA ASN A 162 -10.34 3.89 -11.55
C ASN A 162 -9.47 5.16 -11.56
N GLY A 163 -8.62 5.35 -10.55
CA GLY A 163 -7.66 6.44 -10.49
C GLY A 163 -6.22 6.01 -10.77
N THR A 164 -5.28 6.78 -10.23
CA THR A 164 -3.83 6.57 -10.34
C THR A 164 -3.35 5.49 -9.38
N LEU A 165 -2.42 4.66 -9.82
CA LEU A 165 -1.71 3.68 -8.99
C LEU A 165 -0.24 4.09 -8.82
N GLY A 166 0.12 4.52 -7.61
CA GLY A 166 1.49 4.79 -7.22
C GLY A 166 2.08 3.69 -6.35
N ILE A 167 3.30 3.24 -6.67
CA ILE A 167 4.00 2.21 -5.89
C ILE A 167 5.32 2.81 -5.40
N ASN A 168 5.29 3.27 -4.16
CA ASN A 168 6.43 3.80 -3.42
C ASN A 168 7.05 2.72 -2.53
N GLY A 169 7.52 1.65 -3.16
CA GLY A 169 8.24 0.55 -2.55
C GLY A 169 8.33 -0.67 -3.46
N LYS A 170 8.58 -1.86 -2.90
CA LYS A 170 8.60 -3.14 -3.65
C LYS A 170 7.24 -3.83 -3.76
N ILE A 171 6.94 -4.44 -4.90
CA ILE A 171 5.81 -5.37 -5.09
C ILE A 171 6.30 -6.62 -5.85
N ASN A 172 5.65 -7.75 -5.64
CA ASN A 172 6.03 -9.02 -6.27
C ASN A 172 5.18 -9.34 -7.52
N GLY A 173 3.97 -8.79 -7.62
CA GLY A 173 3.10 -9.04 -8.76
C GLY A 173 1.80 -8.25 -8.74
N PHE A 174 1.09 -8.28 -9.86
CA PHE A 174 -0.13 -7.50 -10.06
C PHE A 174 -1.41 -8.21 -9.58
N GLY A 175 -1.31 -9.47 -9.15
CA GLY A 175 -2.49 -10.24 -8.74
C GLY A 175 -3.46 -10.37 -9.92
N ASN A 176 -4.71 -9.94 -9.74
CA ASN A 176 -5.72 -9.91 -10.80
C ASN A 176 -5.87 -8.55 -11.49
N LEU A 177 -4.99 -7.57 -11.23
CA LEU A 177 -5.14 -6.21 -11.73
C LEU A 177 -4.97 -6.16 -13.25
N THR A 178 -6.06 -5.83 -13.96
CA THR A 178 -6.12 -5.76 -15.43
C THR A 178 -6.13 -4.34 -15.96
N GLU A 179 -6.65 -3.36 -15.20
CA GLU A 179 -6.84 -1.98 -15.67
C GLU A 179 -6.50 -0.93 -14.60
N VAL A 180 -5.83 0.15 -15.02
CA VAL A 180 -5.62 1.37 -14.21
C VAL A 180 -6.09 2.59 -15.00
N GLY A 181 -7.08 3.31 -14.45
CA GLY A 181 -7.78 4.43 -15.08
C GLY A 181 -7.00 5.74 -15.12
N GLY A 182 -6.00 5.90 -14.25
CA GLY A 182 -5.07 7.03 -14.25
C GLY A 182 -3.64 6.59 -14.63
N ASP A 183 -2.67 7.28 -14.03
CA ASP A 183 -1.26 6.94 -14.21
C ASP A 183 -0.89 5.68 -13.40
N LEU A 184 0.13 4.96 -13.86
CA LEU A 184 0.79 3.92 -13.08
C LEU A 184 2.27 4.20 -12.95
N TRP A 185 2.78 4.31 -11.72
CA TRP A 185 4.18 4.64 -11.51
C TRP A 185 4.81 3.87 -10.34
N PHE A 186 6.07 3.49 -10.53
CA PHE A 186 6.96 3.05 -9.47
C PHE A 186 7.87 4.18 -9.04
N SER A 187 8.21 4.21 -7.75
CA SER A 187 9.16 5.19 -7.24
C SER A 187 10.57 4.88 -7.72
N ASN A 188 11.26 5.89 -8.24
CA ASN A 188 12.55 5.72 -8.90
C ASN A 188 13.72 5.36 -7.95
N HIS A 189 13.50 5.42 -6.63
CA HIS A 189 14.51 5.12 -5.62
C HIS A 189 14.58 3.62 -5.26
N VAL A 190 13.62 2.81 -5.70
CA VAL A 190 13.55 1.37 -5.43
C VAL A 190 13.61 0.60 -6.74
N TYR A 191 14.57 -0.30 -6.87
CA TYR A 191 14.61 -1.26 -7.98
C TYR A 191 13.64 -2.41 -7.68
N GLN A 192 12.75 -2.73 -8.63
CA GLN A 192 11.74 -3.77 -8.45
C GLN A 192 12.33 -5.15 -8.73
N GLU A 193 13.19 -5.68 -7.86
CA GLU A 193 13.93 -6.95 -8.05
C GLU A 193 13.10 -8.23 -7.98
N ASN A 194 11.88 -8.17 -7.42
CA ASN A 194 10.97 -9.32 -7.35
C ASN A 194 9.78 -9.24 -8.31
N LEU A 195 9.65 -8.15 -9.07
CA LEU A 195 8.54 -7.97 -10.01
C LEU A 195 8.91 -8.54 -11.38
N GLU A 196 8.67 -9.83 -11.56
CA GLU A 196 9.03 -10.55 -12.79
C GLU A 196 8.09 -10.22 -13.96
N THR A 197 6.83 -9.91 -13.67
CA THR A 197 5.82 -9.61 -14.70
C THR A 197 4.74 -8.67 -14.18
N ILE A 198 4.15 -7.90 -15.09
CA ILE A 198 2.93 -7.13 -14.83
C ILE A 198 1.65 -7.90 -15.16
N TYR A 199 1.74 -9.15 -15.63
CA TYR A 199 0.55 -9.97 -15.92
C TYR A 199 -0.39 -10.03 -14.70
N PRO A 200 -1.71 -9.79 -14.87
CA PRO A 200 -2.47 -9.69 -16.13
C PRO A 200 -2.77 -8.25 -16.59
N LEU A 201 -1.99 -7.23 -16.21
CA LEU A 201 -2.26 -5.83 -16.55
C LEU A 201 -2.31 -5.61 -18.07
N LYS A 202 -3.45 -5.14 -18.57
CA LYS A 202 -3.69 -4.90 -19.99
C LYS A 202 -3.66 -3.43 -20.37
N ILE A 203 -4.24 -2.56 -19.54
CA ILE A 203 -4.49 -1.16 -19.91
C ILE A 203 -4.08 -0.23 -18.77
N VAL A 204 -3.30 0.78 -19.12
CA VAL A 204 -3.10 1.99 -18.30
C VAL A 204 -3.62 3.18 -19.10
N TYR A 205 -4.69 3.83 -18.65
CA TYR A 205 -5.31 4.92 -19.40
C TYR A 205 -4.48 6.23 -19.34
N GLY A 206 -3.63 6.39 -18.33
CA GLY A 206 -2.68 7.51 -18.20
C GLY A 206 -1.25 7.17 -18.62
N ASP A 207 -0.29 7.83 -17.99
CA ASP A 207 1.15 7.57 -18.14
C ASP A 207 1.55 6.29 -17.39
N PHE A 208 2.42 5.48 -17.99
CA PHE A 208 2.98 4.29 -17.35
C PHE A 208 4.51 4.40 -17.21
N ASN A 209 4.97 4.55 -15.97
CA ASN A 209 6.39 4.62 -15.64
C ASN A 209 6.94 3.30 -15.07
N LEU A 210 7.68 2.57 -15.91
CA LEU A 210 8.40 1.32 -15.60
C LEU A 210 9.91 1.52 -15.50
N LYS A 211 10.35 2.77 -15.32
CA LYS A 211 11.78 3.06 -15.16
C LYS A 211 12.36 2.25 -14.00
N ASN A 212 13.54 1.67 -14.20
CA ASN A 212 14.23 0.82 -13.22
C ASN A 212 13.44 -0.45 -12.80
N THR A 213 12.75 -1.09 -13.73
CA THR A 213 12.06 -2.38 -13.50
C THR A 213 12.55 -3.44 -14.47
N HIS A 214 12.36 -4.72 -14.15
CA HIS A 214 12.68 -5.84 -15.05
C HIS A 214 11.42 -6.62 -15.48
N ALA A 215 10.24 -6.10 -15.17
CA ALA A 215 8.99 -6.81 -15.33
C ALA A 215 8.66 -7.04 -16.81
N SER A 216 8.28 -8.28 -17.16
CA SER A 216 7.73 -8.61 -18.47
C SER A 216 6.42 -7.89 -18.75
N LEU A 217 6.33 -7.25 -19.91
CA LEU A 217 5.19 -6.48 -20.41
C LEU A 217 4.31 -7.26 -21.38
N SER A 218 4.43 -8.60 -21.38
CA SER A 218 3.76 -9.49 -22.33
C SER A 218 2.22 -9.45 -22.30
N SER A 219 1.61 -8.81 -21.29
CA SER A 219 0.16 -8.62 -21.20
C SER A 219 -0.32 -7.20 -21.52
N LEU A 220 0.59 -6.22 -21.53
CA LEU A 220 0.22 -4.82 -21.71
C LEU A 220 -0.19 -4.58 -23.15
N GLU A 221 -1.45 -4.20 -23.34
CA GLU A 221 -2.04 -3.92 -24.64
C GLU A 221 -2.04 -2.42 -24.96
N GLU A 222 -2.24 -1.56 -23.96
CA GLU A 222 -2.42 -0.14 -24.19
C GLU A 222 -1.88 0.75 -23.05
N VAL A 223 -1.25 1.86 -23.44
CA VAL A 223 -0.94 3.00 -22.58
C VAL A 223 -1.54 4.27 -23.20
N GLY A 224 -2.48 4.92 -22.52
CA GLY A 224 -3.13 6.12 -23.03
C GLY A 224 -2.21 7.35 -23.05
N GLY A 225 -1.24 7.40 -22.13
CA GLY A 225 -0.23 8.46 -22.04
C GLY A 225 1.16 8.03 -22.53
N ASN A 226 2.20 8.56 -21.88
CA ASN A 226 3.59 8.21 -22.12
C ASN A 226 3.93 6.84 -21.50
N LEU A 227 4.72 6.04 -22.21
CA LEU A 227 5.29 4.79 -21.71
C LEU A 227 6.79 4.98 -21.46
N ASN A 228 7.21 4.94 -20.20
CA ASN A 228 8.62 5.11 -19.82
C ASN A 228 9.26 3.76 -19.47
N LEU A 229 10.11 3.27 -20.38
CA LEU A 229 10.87 2.01 -20.26
C LEU A 229 12.38 2.28 -20.06
N ARG A 230 12.76 3.50 -19.64
CA ARG A 230 14.16 3.81 -19.40
C ARG A 230 14.75 2.87 -18.34
N LYS A 231 15.94 2.33 -18.61
CA LYS A 231 16.64 1.40 -17.71
C LYS A 231 15.82 0.16 -17.33
N THR A 232 14.89 -0.27 -18.18
CA THR A 232 14.29 -1.60 -18.04
C THR A 232 15.16 -2.67 -18.68
N THR A 233 15.13 -3.88 -18.13
CA THR A 233 15.82 -5.05 -18.68
C THR A 233 14.90 -5.99 -19.46
N CYS A 234 13.58 -5.72 -19.50
CA CYS A 234 12.63 -6.53 -20.27
C CYS A 234 12.19 -5.83 -21.55
N HIS A 235 12.23 -6.56 -22.67
CA HIS A 235 11.96 -6.03 -24.01
C HIS A 235 10.74 -6.63 -24.69
N ASN A 236 10.08 -7.59 -24.04
CA ASN A 236 8.90 -8.23 -24.61
C ASN A 236 7.68 -7.29 -24.50
N ILE A 237 7.41 -6.60 -25.60
CA ILE A 237 6.24 -5.74 -25.80
C ILE A 237 5.27 -6.33 -26.83
N SER A 238 5.28 -7.65 -27.03
CA SER A 238 4.55 -8.33 -28.12
C SER A 238 3.04 -8.11 -28.11
N SER A 239 2.45 -7.82 -26.95
CA SER A 239 1.01 -7.52 -26.82
C SER A 239 0.68 -6.04 -26.95
N LEU A 240 1.68 -5.15 -26.92
CA LEU A 240 1.47 -3.71 -26.93
C LEU A 240 0.95 -3.30 -28.31
N LYS A 241 -0.23 -2.67 -28.33
CA LYS A 241 -0.91 -2.22 -29.56
C LYS A 241 -0.82 -0.71 -29.71
N ARG A 242 -0.94 0.03 -28.61
CA ARG A 242 -1.04 1.50 -28.65
C ARG A 242 -0.32 2.18 -27.48
N VAL A 243 0.34 3.30 -27.80
CA VAL A 243 0.85 4.31 -26.86
C VAL A 243 0.35 5.69 -27.31
N GLY A 244 -0.52 6.31 -26.52
CA GLY A 244 -1.11 7.61 -26.86
C GLY A 244 -0.14 8.79 -26.73
N GLY A 245 0.97 8.62 -25.99
CA GLY A 245 2.02 9.61 -25.81
C GLY A 245 3.37 9.19 -26.40
N ASN A 246 4.44 9.61 -25.73
CA ASN A 246 5.81 9.25 -26.11
C ASN A 246 6.21 7.90 -25.51
N VAL A 247 7.10 7.19 -26.20
CA VAL A 247 7.85 6.07 -25.61
C VAL A 247 9.23 6.57 -25.21
N LEU A 248 9.63 6.38 -23.95
CA LEU A 248 10.92 6.84 -23.42
C LEU A 248 11.83 5.63 -23.17
N LEU A 249 13.02 5.60 -23.80
CA LEU A 249 13.97 4.48 -23.72
C LEU A 249 15.38 4.93 -23.31
N SER A 250 16.16 4.00 -22.76
CA SER A 250 17.61 4.17 -22.73
C SER A 250 18.17 4.03 -24.14
N LYS A 251 19.05 4.94 -24.56
CA LYS A 251 19.65 4.92 -25.91
C LYS A 251 20.32 3.58 -26.23
N SER A 252 20.96 2.96 -25.23
CA SER A 252 21.61 1.64 -25.34
C SER A 252 20.65 0.46 -25.52
N GLN A 253 19.35 0.65 -25.32
CA GLN A 253 18.33 -0.42 -25.37
C GLN A 253 17.40 -0.28 -26.57
N LEU A 254 17.54 0.78 -27.39
CA LEU A 254 16.64 1.05 -28.51
C LEU A 254 16.49 -0.14 -29.47
N SER A 255 17.60 -0.82 -29.78
CA SER A 255 17.63 -1.97 -30.70
C SER A 255 16.93 -3.21 -30.16
N ASN A 256 16.61 -3.26 -28.87
CA ASN A 256 16.03 -4.45 -28.23
C ASN A 256 14.50 -4.47 -28.34
N PHE A 257 13.87 -3.37 -28.72
CA PHE A 257 12.42 -3.25 -28.83
C PHE A 257 11.97 -3.19 -30.29
N ASP A 258 10.91 -3.94 -30.62
CA ASP A 258 10.24 -3.86 -31.91
C ASP A 258 8.90 -3.11 -31.77
N PHE A 259 8.87 -1.86 -32.20
CA PHE A 259 7.66 -1.03 -32.23
C PHE A 259 6.94 -1.03 -33.58
N SER A 260 7.34 -1.87 -34.54
CA SER A 260 6.79 -1.85 -35.92
C SER A 260 5.28 -2.09 -35.98
N LYS A 261 4.71 -2.76 -34.98
CA LYS A 261 3.28 -3.08 -34.85
C LYS A 261 2.55 -2.24 -33.80
N VAL A 262 3.22 -1.25 -33.22
CA VAL A 262 2.66 -0.42 -32.13
C VAL A 262 2.28 0.95 -32.70
N GLU A 263 1.03 1.34 -32.53
CA GLU A 263 0.58 2.70 -32.80
C GLU A 263 1.14 3.63 -31.73
N ILE A 264 2.05 4.53 -32.10
CA ILE A 264 2.63 5.53 -31.20
C ILE A 264 2.20 6.91 -31.68
N ASN A 265 1.33 7.57 -30.93
CA ASN A 265 0.82 8.90 -31.28
C ASN A 265 1.82 10.02 -30.98
N GLY A 266 2.78 9.77 -30.08
CA GLY A 266 3.90 10.66 -29.79
C GLY A 266 5.17 10.29 -30.57
N LYS A 267 6.32 10.35 -29.88
CA LYS A 267 7.63 10.00 -30.43
C LYS A 267 8.34 8.97 -29.55
N ILE A 268 9.21 8.16 -30.16
CA ILE A 268 10.22 7.41 -29.42
C ILE A 268 11.35 8.37 -29.07
N LYS A 269 11.58 8.59 -27.77
CA LYS A 269 12.64 9.46 -27.23
C LYS A 269 13.68 8.61 -26.52
N THR A 270 14.95 8.85 -26.83
CA THR A 270 16.07 8.13 -26.24
C THR A 270 16.89 9.02 -25.31
N TYR A 271 17.43 8.43 -24.25
CA TYR A 271 18.20 9.12 -23.22
C TYR A 271 19.54 8.43 -23.00
N ASN A 272 20.60 9.22 -22.79
CA ASN A 272 21.93 8.71 -22.43
C ASN A 272 21.96 8.31 -20.95
N ASP A 273 21.30 7.19 -20.63
CA ASP A 273 21.28 6.60 -19.30
C ASP A 273 22.35 5.52 -19.16
N LYS A 274 23.06 5.49 -18.02
CA LYS A 274 23.80 4.29 -17.62
C LYS A 274 22.79 3.20 -17.29
N PHE A 275 22.83 2.11 -18.05
CA PHE A 275 22.02 0.91 -17.82
C PHE A 275 22.47 0.26 -16.51
N ASN A 276 21.52 -0.11 -15.66
CA ASN A 276 21.82 -0.90 -14.47
C ASN A 276 21.74 -2.37 -14.89
N GLU A 277 22.87 -3.09 -14.87
CA GLU A 277 22.94 -4.54 -15.09
C GLU A 277 22.36 -5.33 -13.91
N GLY A 278 21.13 -5.00 -13.49
CA GLY A 278 20.36 -5.92 -12.64
C GLY A 278 20.21 -7.23 -13.41
N LYS A 279 20.48 -8.37 -12.76
CA LYS A 279 20.40 -9.70 -13.39
C LYS A 279 19.10 -9.84 -14.18
N LEU A 280 19.20 -10.18 -15.46
CA LEU A 280 18.08 -10.56 -16.32
C LEU A 280 17.35 -11.74 -15.66
N THR A 281 16.07 -11.57 -15.29
CA THR A 281 15.21 -12.70 -14.98
C THR A 281 14.67 -13.24 -16.30
N THR A 282 15.20 -14.38 -16.73
CA THR A 282 14.58 -15.16 -17.81
C THR A 282 13.29 -15.76 -17.27
N PRO A 283 12.14 -15.61 -17.94
CA PRO A 283 10.90 -16.28 -17.53
C PRO A 283 11.13 -17.79 -17.53
N ASN A 284 10.74 -18.46 -16.44
CA ASN A 284 10.56 -19.92 -16.48
C ASN A 284 9.25 -20.19 -17.25
N TYR A 285 9.37 -20.83 -18.41
CA TYR A 285 8.25 -21.33 -19.21
C TYR A 285 7.66 -22.61 -18.59
#